data_AF-X1RUU8-F1
#
_entry.id   AF-X1RUU8-F1
#
_cell.length_a   1.000
_cell.length_b   1.000
_cell.length_c   1.000
_cell.angle_alpha   90.00
_cell.angle_beta   90.00
_cell.angle_gamma   90.00
#
_symmetry.space_group_name_H-M   'P 1'
#
loop_
_entity.id
_entity.type
_entity.pdbx_description
1 polymer ?
#
loop_
_entity_poly.entity_id
_entity_poly.type
_entity_poly.pdbx_seq_one_letter_code
_entity_poly.pdbx_strand_id
1 'polypeptide(L)' 'HYYSVDGNLWSMPFNSSTAMLYYNKDLFKAAGLDSNKPPTTWKEMEEYGEKILARI' A
#
# COMPACT_ATOMS: atom_id res chain seq x y z
N HIS A 1 -11.23 15.33 0.51
CA HIS A 1 -12.68 15.57 0.52
C HIS A 1 -12.93 16.94 -0.07
N TYR A 2 -13.40 17.00 -1.31
CA TYR A 2 -13.90 18.24 -1.87
C TYR A 2 -15.36 18.37 -1.45
N TYR A 3 -15.78 19.55 -1.04
CA TYR A 3 -17.15 19.75 -0.59
C TYR A 3 -17.74 21.04 -1.14
N SER A 4 -19.03 20.97 -1.42
CA SER A 4 -19.84 22.11 -1.81
C SER A 4 -20.91 22.32 -0.75
N VAL A 5 -21.20 23.58 -0.44
CA VAL A 5 -22.28 23.99 0.46
C VAL A 5 -23.19 24.92 -0.32
N ASP A 6 -24.48 24.59 -0.38
CA ASP A 6 -25.51 25.35 -1.11
C ASP A 6 -25.12 25.65 -2.57
N GLY A 7 -24.51 24.67 -3.24
CA GLY A 7 -24.08 24.79 -4.64
C GLY A 7 -22.77 25.53 -4.86
N ASN A 8 -22.18 26.13 -3.82
CA ASN A 8 -20.88 26.79 -3.90
C ASN A 8 -19.75 25.81 -3.55
N LEU A 9 -18.72 25.73 -4.40
CA LEU A 9 -17.54 24.92 -4.15
C LEU A 9 -16.60 25.65 -3.19
N TRP A 10 -16.41 25.11 -1.98
CA TRP A 10 -15.60 25.75 -0.92
C TRP A 10 -14.19 25.18 -0.79
N SER A 11 -13.86 24.16 -1.58
CA SER A 11 -12.54 23.53 -1.57
C SER A 11 -12.05 23.29 -2.98
N MET A 12 -10.85 23.80 -3.29
CA MET A 12 -10.14 23.50 -4.54
C MET A 12 -9.03 22.48 -4.29
N PRO A 13 -8.78 21.55 -5.23
CA PRO A 13 -7.68 20.61 -5.12
C PRO A 13 -6.33 21.33 -5.19
N PHE A 14 -5.60 21.29 -4.08
CA PHE A 14 -4.22 21.76 -4.04
C PHE A 14 -3.24 20.63 -4.35
N ASN A 15 -3.49 19.43 -3.82
CA ASN A 15 -2.71 18.24 -4.07
C ASN A 15 -3.60 16.99 -4.02
N SER A 16 -3.22 15.99 -4.81
CA SER A 16 -3.81 14.66 -4.77
C SER A 16 -2.73 13.67 -4.36
N SER A 17 -3.05 12.77 -3.44
CA SER A 17 -2.16 11.66 -3.08
C SER A 17 -2.89 10.35 -3.37
N THR A 18 -2.15 9.41 -3.94
CA THR A 18 -2.63 8.05 -4.19
C THR A 18 -1.88 7.14 -3.23
N ALA A 19 -2.61 6.32 -2.49
CA ALA A 19 -1.99 5.28 -1.68
C ALA A 19 -1.27 4.29 -2.58
N MET A 20 0.02 4.10 -2.33
CA MET A 20 0.90 3.19 -3.07
C MET A 20 1.56 2.23 -2.09
N LEU A 21 1.62 0.95 -2.44
CA LEU A 21 2.37 -0.04 -1.67
C LEU A 21 3.79 -0.14 -2.22
N TYR A 22 4.76 0.17 -1.37
CA TYR A 22 6.17 -0.10 -1.63
C TYR A 22 6.63 -1.28 -0.75
N TYR A 23 7.46 -2.16 -1.29
CA TYR A 23 8.01 -3.31 -0.57
C TYR A 23 9.45 -3.59 -1.00
N ASN A 24 10.22 -4.23 -0.12
CA ASN A 24 11.61 -4.56 -0.37
C ASN A 24 11.72 -5.95 -1.04
N LYS A 25 12.18 -5.95 -2.30
CA LYS A 25 12.35 -7.19 -3.08
C LYS A 25 13.41 -8.13 -2.50
N ASP A 26 14.43 -7.60 -1.85
CA ASP A 26 15.49 -8.42 -1.25
C ASP A 26 15.00 -9.10 0.03
N LEU A 27 14.15 -8.45 0.82
CA LEU A 27 13.48 -9.09 1.95
C LEU A 27 12.52 -10.19 1.49
N PHE A 28 11.81 -9.97 0.38
CA PHE A 28 10.97 -11.03 -0.22
C PHE A 28 11.82 -12.24 -0.60
N LYS A 29 12.92 -12.05 -1.33
CA LYS A 29 13.84 -13.13 -1.70
C LYS A 29 14.41 -13.84 -0.46
N ALA A 30 14.83 -13.09 0.55
CA ALA A 30 15.38 -13.64 1.79
C ALA A 30 14.35 -14.49 2.56
N ALA A 31 13.07 -14.12 2.49
CA ALA A 31 11.94 -14.84 3.05
C ALA A 31 11.40 -15.97 2.15
N GLY A 32 12.02 -16.23 0.99
CA GLY A 32 11.58 -17.26 0.04
C GLY A 32 10.31 -16.90 -0.75
N LEU A 33 9.95 -15.62 -0.81
CA LEU A 33 8.82 -15.09 -1.56
C LEU A 33 9.26 -14.65 -2.98
N ASP A 34 8.33 -14.71 -3.93
CA ASP A 34 8.54 -14.18 -5.29
C ASP A 34 8.51 -12.64 -5.27
N SER A 35 9.69 -12.02 -5.43
CA SER A 35 9.86 -10.56 -5.46
C SER A 35 9.18 -9.82 -6.62
N ASN A 36 8.54 -10.52 -7.57
CA ASN A 36 7.74 -9.92 -8.63
C ASN A 36 6.23 -10.11 -8.43
N LYS A 37 5.82 -10.74 -7.33
CA LYS A 37 4.41 -10.94 -6.96
C LYS A 37 4.12 -10.24 -5.63
N PRO A 38 3.79 -8.93 -5.67
CA PRO A 38 3.34 -8.24 -4.46
C PRO A 38 2.02 -8.83 -3.95
N PRO A 39 1.70 -8.65 -2.65
CA PRO A 39 0.39 -9.03 -2.13
C PRO A 39 -0.70 -8.21 -2.83
N THR A 40 -1.76 -8.89 -3.22
CA THR A 40 -2.94 -8.34 -3.89
C THR A 40 -4.16 -8.33 -2.98
N THR A 41 -4.09 -9.04 -1.86
CA THR A 41 -5.10 -9.05 -0.81
C THR A 41 -4.50 -8.72 0.57
N TRP A 42 -5.36 -8.30 1.49
CA TRP A 42 -4.96 -8.06 2.88
C TRP A 42 -4.44 -9.32 3.59
N LYS A 43 -5.03 -10.48 3.27
CA LYS A 43 -4.58 -11.77 3.80
C LYS A 43 -3.16 -12.12 3.32
N GLU A 44 -2.88 -11.92 2.03
CA GLU A 44 -1.53 -12.11 1.49
C GLU A 44 -0.53 -11.13 2.10
N MET A 45 -0.94 -9.89 2.38
CA MET A 45 -0.08 -8.90 3.05
C MET A 45 0.35 -9.39 4.44
N GLU A 46 -0.60 -9.90 5.22
CA GLU A 46 -0.34 -10.48 6.55
C GLU A 46 0.60 -11.69 6.46
N GLU A 47 0.25 -12.69 5.62
CA GLU A 47 1.05 -13.91 5.44
C GLU A 47 2.49 -13.63 4.98
N TYR A 48 2.67 -12.66 4.08
CA TYR A 48 4.00 -12.28 3.60
C TYR A 48 4.79 -11.55 4.68
N GLY A 49 4.12 -10.69 5.47
CA GLY A 49 4.70 -10.01 6.62
C GLY A 49 5.22 -10.99 7.67
N GLU A 50 4.43 -12.01 8.02
CA GLU A 50 4.82 -13.07 8.97
C GLU A 50 6.07 -13.83 8.50
N LYS A 51 6.13 -14.20 7.21
CA LYS A 51 7.30 -14.88 6.62
C LYS A 51 8.57 -14.03 6.67
N ILE A 52 8.44 -12.72 6.44
CA ILE A 52 9.56 -11.79 6.52
C ILE A 52 10.04 -11.66 7.98
N LEU A 53 9.12 -11.51 8.93
CA LEU A 53 9.45 -11.40 10.35
C LEU A 53 10.13 -12.66 10.91
N ALA A 54 9.71 -13.86 10.50
CA ALA A 54 10.32 -15.11 10.94
C ALA A 54 11.77 -15.32 10.46
N ARG A 55 12.28 -14.44 9.60
CA ARG A 55 13.63 -14.49 9.01
C ARG A 55 14.58 -13.43 9.59
N ILE A 56 14.07 -12.51 10.40
CA ILE A 56 14.83 -11.47 11.13
C ILE A 56 15.18 -12.03 12.51
#